data_AF-A0A2U1WQZ6-F1
#
_entry.id   AF-A0A2U1WQZ6-F1
#
_cell.length_a   1.000
_cell.length_b   1.000
_cell.length_c   1.000
_cell.angle_alpha   90.00
_cell.angle_beta   90.00
_cell.angle_gamma   90.00
#
_symmetry.space_group_name_H-M   'P 1'
#
loop_
_entity.id
_entity.type
_entity.pdbx_description
1 polymer ?
#
loop_
_entity_poly.entity_id
_entity_poly.type
_entity_poly.pdbx_seq_one_letter_code
_entity_poly.pdbx_strand_id
1 'polypeptide(L)'
;MAFDNTDFDPSLLPAGSAWMEVSTSAGTRRKIGAGDVYAGYPTVLVSAHTPIGTGKQRARQLIDAAASMYRERIFAVGGSKLWAYSFSQPMELPRDGWFKLSMQISLRIQ
;
A
#
# COMPACT_ATOMS: atom_id res chain seq x y z
N MET A 1 -0.81 -17.65 -4.71
CA MET A 1 -1.84 -16.61 -4.95
C MET A 1 -1.12 -15.36 -5.38
N ALA A 2 -1.16 -15.04 -6.67
CA ALA A 2 -0.97 -13.67 -7.10
C ALA A 2 -2.20 -12.90 -6.64
N PHE A 3 -2.04 -11.73 -6.05
CA PHE A 3 -3.15 -10.78 -5.93
C PHE A 3 -3.40 -10.31 -7.36
N ASP A 4 -4.26 -11.04 -8.08
CA ASP A 4 -4.78 -10.61 -9.36
C ASP A 4 -5.37 -9.21 -9.18
N ASN A 5 -5.29 -8.39 -10.23
CA ASN A 5 -5.97 -7.12 -10.34
C ASN A 5 -7.49 -7.35 -10.23
N THR A 6 -7.99 -7.55 -9.01
CA THR A 6 -9.42 -7.69 -8.75
C THR A 6 -10.02 -6.31 -8.92
N ASP A 7 -10.85 -6.17 -9.96
CA ASP A 7 -11.70 -5.00 -10.15
C ASP A 7 -12.62 -4.86 -8.94
N PHE A 8 -12.28 -3.92 -8.06
CA PHE A 8 -13.09 -3.55 -6.92
C PHE A 8 -13.92 -2.31 -7.30
N ASP A 9 -15.24 -2.46 -7.34
CA ASP A 9 -16.15 -1.33 -7.56
C ASP A 9 -16.60 -0.73 -6.20
N PRO A 10 -16.08 0.44 -5.81
CA PRO A 10 -16.46 1.09 -4.55
C PRO A 10 -17.91 1.59 -4.54
N SER A 11 -18.59 1.67 -5.68
CA SER A 11 -19.99 2.12 -5.77
C SER A 11 -20.98 1.11 -5.18
N LEU A 12 -20.57 -0.15 -5.07
CA LEU A 12 -21.36 -1.24 -4.48
C LEU A 12 -21.33 -1.22 -2.94
N LEU A 13 -20.47 -0.40 -2.33
CA LEU A 13 -20.41 -0.28 -0.89
C LEU A 13 -21.62 0.49 -0.33
N PRO A 14 -22.15 0.08 0.84
CA PRO A 14 -23.11 0.90 1.56
C PRO A 14 -22.57 2.32 1.81
N ALA A 15 -23.45 3.33 1.77
CA ALA A 15 -23.09 4.69 2.10
C ALA A 15 -22.41 4.77 3.47
N GLY A 16 -21.30 5.51 3.56
CA GLY A 16 -20.52 5.63 4.81
C GLY A 16 -19.46 4.53 5.02
N SER A 17 -19.35 3.57 4.10
CA SER A 17 -18.30 2.54 4.15
C SER A 17 -16.90 3.13 3.97
N ALA A 18 -15.89 2.39 4.39
CA ALA A 18 -14.47 2.69 4.14
C ALA A 18 -13.81 1.46 3.55
N TRP A 19 -12.78 1.65 2.73
CA TRP A 19 -12.07 0.56 2.07
C TRP A 19 -10.58 0.89 1.91
N MET A 20 -9.79 -0.13 1.60
CA MET A 20 -8.35 0.00 1.38
C MET A 20 -7.96 -0.50 -0.01
N GLU A 21 -7.12 0.29 -0.67
CA GLU A 21 -6.45 -0.06 -1.91
C GLU A 21 -5.01 -0.46 -1.59
N VAL A 22 -4.53 -1.56 -2.15
CA VAL A 22 -3.13 -1.95 -2.07
C VAL A 22 -2.63 -2.17 -3.49
N SER A 23 -1.67 -1.36 -3.92
CA SER A 23 -1.03 -1.49 -5.23
C SER A 23 0.45 -1.73 -5.03
N THR A 24 1.04 -2.64 -5.80
CA THR A 24 2.49 -2.87 -5.78
C THR A 24 3.11 -2.26 -7.03
N SER A 25 4.38 -1.87 -6.96
CA SER A 25 5.17 -1.42 -8.13
C SER A 25 5.40 -2.50 -9.22
N ALA A 26 4.71 -3.64 -9.15
CA ALA A 26 4.81 -4.75 -10.08
C ALA A 26 4.23 -4.39 -11.47
N GLY A 27 5.02 -3.63 -12.23
CA GLY A 27 4.82 -3.33 -13.65
C GLY A 27 6.13 -3.10 -14.40
N THR A 28 7.27 -3.00 -13.70
CA THR A 28 8.58 -2.80 -14.34
C THR A 28 9.50 -3.97 -13.96
N ARG A 29 9.60 -5.00 -14.81
CA ARG A 29 10.68 -5.99 -14.71
C ARG A 29 12.01 -5.23 -14.87
N ARG A 30 12.78 -5.08 -13.79
CA ARG A 30 14.14 -4.54 -13.85
C ARG A 30 15.11 -5.60 -13.37
N LYS A 31 16.11 -5.92 -14.20
CA LYS A 31 17.25 -6.75 -13.80
C LYS A 31 18.14 -5.85 -12.94
N ILE A 32 18.22 -6.12 -11.63
CA ILE A 32 19.04 -5.37 -10.69
C ILE A 32 20.37 -6.12 -10.57
N GLY A 33 21.48 -5.49 -10.98
CA GLY A 33 22.82 -6.04 -10.79
C GLY A 33 23.24 -6.02 -9.32
N ALA A 34 24.16 -6.89 -8.90
CA ALA A 34 24.63 -6.97 -7.51
C ALA A 34 25.29 -5.68 -6.96
N GLY A 35 25.55 -4.68 -7.82
CA GLY A 35 26.07 -3.36 -7.48
C GLY A 35 25.11 -2.19 -7.72
N ASP A 36 23.85 -2.45 -8.09
CA ASP A 36 22.86 -1.39 -8.32
C ASP A 36 22.31 -0.88 -6.98
N VAL A 37 22.87 0.25 -6.56
CA VAL A 37 22.60 0.93 -5.31
C VAL A 37 21.26 1.69 -5.40
N TYR A 38 20.26 1.18 -4.67
CA TYR A 38 19.03 1.84 -4.18
C TYR A 38 17.89 2.25 -5.14
N ALA A 39 18.02 2.18 -6.46
CA ALA A 39 16.98 2.65 -7.40
C ALA A 39 16.12 1.52 -8.02
N GLY A 40 15.47 0.67 -7.22
CA GLY A 40 14.63 -0.40 -7.80
C GLY A 40 13.89 -1.32 -6.84
N TYR A 41 13.84 -0.99 -5.55
CA TYR A 41 13.18 -1.82 -4.55
C TYR A 41 11.66 -1.83 -4.74
N PRO A 42 10.99 -3.00 -4.61
CA PRO A 42 9.55 -3.08 -4.76
C PRO A 42 8.87 -2.23 -3.68
N THR A 43 7.98 -1.37 -4.11
CA THR A 43 7.11 -0.60 -3.22
C THR A 43 5.70 -1.18 -3.19
N VAL A 44 5.05 -0.98 -2.04
CA VAL A 44 3.62 -1.20 -1.83
C VAL A 44 3.02 0.15 -1.45
N LEU A 45 2.09 0.63 -2.24
CA LEU A 45 1.27 1.79 -1.91
C LEU A 45 -0.03 1.29 -1.28
N VAL A 46 -0.32 1.77 -0.07
CA VAL A 46 -1.58 1.52 0.62
C VAL A 46 -2.37 2.81 0.66
N SER A 47 -3.64 2.76 0.27
CA SER A 47 -4.55 3.91 0.30
C SER A 47 -5.81 3.58 1.08
N ALA A 48 -6.13 4.36 2.11
CA ALA A 48 -7.41 4.27 2.81
C ALA A 48 -8.39 5.29 2.24
N HIS A 49 -9.59 4.82 1.89
CA HIS A 49 -10.67 5.63 1.34
C HIS A 49 -11.81 5.72 2.35
N THR A 50 -12.21 6.94 2.69
CA THR A 50 -13.26 7.21 3.69
C THR A 50 -14.17 8.36 3.26
N PRO A 51 -15.42 8.44 3.74
CA PRO A 51 -16.31 9.54 3.42
C PRO A 51 -15.79 10.89 3.92
N ILE A 52 -16.07 11.96 3.18
CA ILE A 52 -15.75 13.33 3.59
C ILE A 52 -16.58 13.71 4.84
N GLY A 53 -15.95 14.32 5.84
CA GLY A 53 -16.60 14.82 7.06
C GLY A 53 -16.30 14.02 8.34
N THR A 54 -16.31 12.68 8.28
CA THR A 54 -16.03 11.80 9.43
C THR A 54 -14.82 10.88 9.23
N GLY A 55 -14.20 10.94 8.05
CA GLY A 55 -13.25 9.92 7.58
C GLY A 55 -11.79 10.05 8.00
N LYS A 56 -11.30 11.24 8.39
CA LYS A 56 -9.85 11.46 8.58
C LYS A 56 -9.20 10.55 9.63
N GLN A 57 -9.78 10.49 10.83
CA GLN A 57 -9.27 9.64 11.91
C GLN A 57 -9.36 8.16 11.53
N ARG A 58 -10.46 7.75 10.89
CA ARG A 58 -10.66 6.37 10.43
C ARG A 58 -9.66 5.99 9.35
N ALA A 59 -9.37 6.88 8.40
CA ALA A 59 -8.37 6.68 7.36
C ALA A 59 -6.97 6.53 7.96
N ARG A 60 -6.64 7.33 9.00
CA ARG A 60 -5.37 7.19 9.73
C ARG A 60 -5.25 5.83 10.42
N GLN A 61 -6.29 5.41 11.12
CA GLN A 61 -6.32 4.10 11.78
C GLN A 61 -6.15 2.95 10.78
N LEU A 62 -6.79 3.04 9.60
CA LEU A 62 -6.64 2.04 8.54
C LEU A 62 -5.22 2.00 7.98
N ILE A 63 -4.58 3.15 7.75
CA ILE A 63 -3.19 3.22 7.31
C ILE A 63 -2.23 2.68 8.37
N ASP A 64 -2.42 3.02 9.63
CA ASP A 64 -1.57 2.55 10.72
C ASP A 64 -1.71 1.02 10.92
N ALA A 65 -2.93 0.49 10.82
CA ALA A 65 -3.19 -0.94 10.84
C ALA A 65 -2.56 -1.67 9.64
N ALA A 66 -2.64 -1.11 8.44
CA ALA A 66 -1.98 -1.68 7.29
C ALA A 66 -0.45 -1.64 7.46
N ALA A 67 0.11 -0.52 7.93
CA ALA A 67 1.54 -0.37 8.17
C ALA A 67 2.08 -1.42 9.16
N SER A 68 1.34 -1.70 10.24
CA SER A 68 1.76 -2.68 11.25
C SER A 68 1.87 -4.10 10.67
N MET A 69 1.02 -4.46 9.71
CA MET A 69 1.10 -5.75 9.01
C MET A 69 2.42 -5.92 8.22
N TYR A 70 3.09 -4.84 7.82
CA TYR A 70 4.35 -4.88 7.10
C TYR A 70 5.59 -4.68 8.00
N ARG A 71 5.47 -3.97 9.14
CA ARG A 71 6.61 -3.64 10.02
C ARG A 71 7.27 -4.87 10.64
N GLU A 72 6.50 -5.87 11.01
CA GLU A 72 6.97 -7.00 11.81
C GLU A 72 7.07 -8.30 11.01
N ARG A 73 6.91 -8.22 9.68
CA ARG A 73 6.81 -9.41 8.83
C ARG A 73 7.95 -9.49 7.82
N ILE A 74 8.52 -10.68 7.75
CA ILE A 74 9.36 -11.13 6.64
C ILE A 74 8.51 -12.05 5.77
N PHE A 75 8.36 -11.68 4.51
CA PHE A 75 7.62 -12.46 3.52
C PHE A 75 8.61 -13.35 2.75
N ALA A 76 8.33 -14.64 2.65
CA ALA A 76 9.08 -15.54 1.78
C ALA A 76 8.47 -15.52 0.38
N VAL A 77 9.24 -15.16 -0.65
CA VAL A 77 8.77 -15.05 -2.04
C VAL A 77 9.77 -15.74 -2.97
N GLY A 78 9.36 -16.86 -3.57
CA GLY A 78 10.15 -17.52 -4.62
C GLY A 78 11.60 -17.88 -4.23
N GLY A 79 11.87 -18.14 -2.95
CA GLY A 79 13.20 -18.44 -2.41
C GLY A 79 13.92 -17.26 -1.75
N SER A 80 13.45 -16.03 -1.97
CA SER A 80 13.99 -14.81 -1.34
C SER A 80 13.18 -14.38 -0.12
N LYS A 81 13.81 -13.57 0.74
CA LYS A 81 13.14 -12.92 1.87
C LYS A 81 12.88 -11.45 1.55
N LEU A 82 11.66 -10.99 1.81
CA LEU A 82 11.21 -9.63 1.57
C LEU A 82 10.75 -9.00 2.90
N TRP A 83 11.21 -7.81 3.23
CA TRP A 83 10.76 -7.10 4.43
C TRP A 83 10.65 -5.59 4.16
N ALA A 84 9.77 -4.92 4.91
CA ALA A 84 9.67 -3.47 4.85
C ALA A 84 10.87 -2.81 5.54
N TYR A 85 11.48 -1.83 4.89
CA TYR A 85 12.60 -1.07 5.46
C TYR A 85 12.32 0.42 5.61
N SER A 86 11.27 0.94 4.94
CA SER A 86 10.89 2.34 5.03
C SER A 86 9.39 2.53 4.80
N PHE A 87 8.84 3.54 5.46
CA PHE A 87 7.44 3.95 5.41
C PHE A 87 7.41 5.46 5.16
N SER A 88 6.75 5.90 4.10
CA SER A 88 6.57 7.33 3.84
C SER A 88 5.62 7.96 4.87
N GLN A 89 5.65 9.28 5.00
CA GLN A 89 4.58 9.97 5.72
C GLN A 89 3.25 9.77 4.96
N PRO A 90 2.13 9.53 5.67
CA PRO A 90 0.83 9.46 5.04
C PRO A 90 0.45 10.79 4.40
N MET A 91 0.06 10.78 3.13
CA MET A 91 -0.31 11.94 2.35
C MET A 91 -1.83 11.99 2.14
N GLU A 92 -2.43 13.15 2.42
CA GLU A 92 -3.84 13.40 2.12
C GLU A 92 -4.02 13.73 0.64
N LEU A 93 -4.97 13.06 -0.01
CA LEU A 93 -5.39 13.34 -1.37
C LEU A 93 -6.91 13.51 -1.39
N PRO A 94 -7.45 14.72 -1.56
CA PRO A 94 -8.88 14.88 -1.76
C PRO A 94 -9.27 14.29 -3.14
N ARG A 95 -10.32 13.47 -3.16
CA ARG A 95 -11.01 13.01 -4.37
C ARG A 95 -12.51 13.28 -4.21
N ASP A 96 -13.21 13.47 -5.32
CA ASP A 96 -14.65 13.74 -5.29
C ASP A 96 -15.40 12.68 -4.46
N GLY A 97 -16.12 13.14 -3.42
CA GLY A 97 -16.89 12.31 -2.49
C GLY A 97 -16.09 11.53 -1.44
N TRP A 98 -14.75 11.47 -1.53
CA TRP A 98 -13.90 10.63 -0.67
C TRP A 98 -12.64 11.34 -0.16
N PHE A 99 -12.37 11.18 1.13
CA PHE A 99 -11.06 11.44 1.71
C PHE A 99 -10.14 10.22 1.49
N LYS A 100 -9.03 10.42 0.78
CA LYS A 100 -7.98 9.40 0.58
C LYS A 100 -6.74 9.76 1.41
N LEU A 101 -6.24 8.80 2.18
CA LEU A 101 -4.94 8.88 2.85
C LEU A 101 -4.06 7.77 2.30
N SER A 102 -2.86 8.11 1.81
CA SER A 102 -1.98 7.14 1.15
C SER A 102 -0.60 7.08 1.80
N MET A 103 -0.02 5.88 1.87
CA MET A 103 1.33 5.64 2.39
C MET A 103 2.07 4.67 1.48
N GLN A 104 3.32 4.99 1.14
CA GLN A 104 4.22 4.09 0.43
C GLN A 104 5.09 3.33 1.43
N ILE A 105 5.19 2.02 1.23
CA ILE A 105 6.06 1.11 1.97
C ILE A 105 7.11 0.59 1.00
N SER A 106 8.38 0.82 1.32
CA SER A 106 9.50 0.31 0.52
C SER A 106 9.98 -1.01 1.09
N LEU A 107 10.13 -2.02 0.22
CA LEU A 107 10.50 -3.37 0.60
C LEU A 107 11.89 -3.73 0.10
N ARG A 108 12.67 -4.45 0.90
CA ARG A 108 14.01 -4.93 0.53
C ARG A 108 13.99 -6.43 0.33
N ILE A 109 14.72 -6.91 -0.67
CA ILE A 109 14.90 -8.34 -0.99
C ILE A 109 16.29 -8.78 -0.52
N GLN A 110 16.36 -9.99 0.06
CA GLN A 110 17.59 -10.75 0.33
C GLN A 110 17.53 -12.12 -0.31
#